data_AF-A0A7K1VK46-F1
#
_entry.id   AF-A0A7K1VK46-F1
#
_cell.length_a   1.000
_cell.length_b   1.000
_cell.length_c   1.000
_cell.angle_alpha   90.00
_cell.angle_beta   90.00
_cell.angle_gamma   90.00
#
_symmetry.space_group_name_H-M   'P 1'
#
loop_
_entity.id
_entity.type
_entity.pdbx_description
1 polymer ?
#
loop_
_entity_poly.entity_id
_entity_poly.type
_entity_poly.pdbx_seq_one_letter_code
_entity_poly.pdbx_strand_id
1 'polypeptide(L)'
;MSFRAPGSRRSFLAALALTGTILVAPAAAAAYTTSYPEGGTWIHGVSNGTVLSSYQHPSRWHRASVDNGTIHRTGCTSPTRAAGVSAPARPFQTDYAYYSFC
;
A
#
# COMPACT_ATOMS: atom_id res chain seq x y z
N MET A 1 -17.23 75.72 -21.13
CA MET A 1 -16.65 74.75 -22.09
C MET A 1 -16.23 73.54 -21.26
N SER A 2 -16.85 72.39 -21.52
CA SER A 2 -16.81 71.18 -20.69
C SER A 2 -15.73 70.25 -21.20
N PHE A 3 -14.88 69.70 -20.32
CA PHE A 3 -14.17 68.44 -20.56
C PHE A 3 -13.98 67.69 -19.23
N ARG A 4 -14.84 66.70 -18.98
CA ARG A 4 -14.62 65.62 -18.01
C ARG A 4 -13.83 64.51 -18.72
N ALA A 5 -12.67 64.15 -18.19
CA ALA A 5 -11.88 63.01 -18.66
C ALA A 5 -12.35 61.69 -18.02
N PRO A 6 -12.12 60.53 -18.67
CA PRO A 6 -12.72 59.24 -18.33
C PRO A 6 -11.97 58.50 -17.23
N GLY A 7 -12.68 57.56 -16.59
CA GLY A 7 -12.20 56.79 -15.45
C GLY A 7 -11.03 55.86 -15.74
N SER A 8 -10.39 55.41 -14.67
CA SER A 8 -9.50 54.25 -14.71
C SER A 8 -9.67 53.47 -13.42
N ARG A 9 -10.49 52.41 -13.50
CA ARG A 9 -10.54 51.35 -12.51
C ARG A 9 -9.17 50.69 -12.49
N ARG A 10 -8.41 50.81 -11.41
CA ARG A 10 -7.23 49.97 -11.17
C ARG A 10 -7.45 49.17 -9.90
N SER A 11 -8.18 48.09 -10.12
CA SER A 11 -8.41 47.01 -9.19
C SER A 11 -7.15 46.16 -9.02
N PHE A 12 -6.85 45.87 -7.76
CA PHE A 12 -6.21 44.67 -7.21
C PHE A 12 -4.85 44.25 -7.78
N LEU A 13 -3.79 44.51 -7.00
CA LEU A 13 -2.58 43.67 -7.01
C LEU A 13 -2.15 43.41 -5.56
N ALA A 14 -2.82 42.46 -4.90
CA ALA A 14 -2.30 41.81 -3.71
C ALA A 14 -1.57 40.54 -4.17
N ALA A 15 -0.26 40.63 -4.34
CA ALA A 15 0.59 39.48 -4.64
C ALA A 15 0.87 38.70 -3.34
N LEU A 16 0.07 37.67 -3.07
CA LEU A 16 0.35 36.68 -2.03
C LEU A 16 1.37 35.69 -2.57
N ALA A 17 2.63 35.80 -2.12
CA ALA A 17 3.66 34.81 -2.35
C ALA A 17 3.37 33.57 -1.49
N LEU A 18 2.85 32.50 -2.10
CA LEU A 18 2.75 31.19 -1.46
C LEU A 18 4.11 30.49 -1.51
N THR A 19 4.86 30.56 -0.42
CA THR A 19 5.99 29.66 -0.14
C THR A 19 5.44 28.29 0.22
N GLY A 20 5.39 27.39 -0.77
CA GLY A 20 5.00 25.99 -0.55
C GLY A 20 6.08 25.23 0.22
N THR A 21 5.77 24.83 1.46
CA THR A 21 6.59 23.87 2.20
C THR A 21 6.37 22.48 1.62
N ILE A 22 7.43 21.89 1.05
CA ILE A 22 7.42 20.47 0.67
C ILE A 22 7.46 19.67 1.96
N LEU A 23 6.30 19.22 2.43
CA LEU A 23 6.21 18.22 3.49
C LEU A 23 6.69 16.88 2.91
N VAL A 24 7.96 16.56 3.14
CA VAL A 24 8.46 15.20 2.92
C VAL A 24 7.84 14.33 4.00
N ALA A 25 6.74 13.64 3.67
CA ALA A 25 6.17 12.65 4.56
C ALA A 25 7.20 11.52 4.76
N PRO A 26 7.47 11.09 6.01
CA PRO A 26 8.31 9.93 6.23
C PRO A 26 7.64 8.72 5.58
N ALA A 27 8.35 8.05 4.66
CA ALA A 27 7.91 6.77 4.13
C ALA A 27 7.80 5.79 5.30
N ALA A 28 6.58 5.33 5.60
CA ALA A 28 6.39 4.28 6.59
C ALA A 28 7.26 3.09 6.19
N ALA A 29 8.18 2.67 7.06
CA ALA A 29 8.93 1.44 6.85
C ALA A 29 7.92 0.29 6.78
N ALA A 30 7.76 -0.29 5.60
CA ALA A 30 6.81 -1.37 5.39
C ALA A 30 7.27 -2.58 6.21
N ALA A 31 6.54 -2.90 7.26
CA ALA A 31 6.72 -4.10 8.08
C ALA A 31 5.64 -5.10 7.71
N TYR A 32 5.91 -6.40 7.90
CA TYR A 32 4.88 -7.40 7.77
C TYR A 32 3.80 -7.18 8.83
N THR A 33 2.55 -7.32 8.41
CA THR A 33 1.37 -7.26 9.26
C THR A 33 0.98 -8.66 9.68
N THR A 34 0.70 -8.85 10.97
CA THR A 34 0.10 -10.09 11.48
C THR A 34 -1.38 -9.87 11.73
N SER A 35 -2.23 -10.74 11.19
CA SER A 35 -3.67 -10.77 11.45
C SER A 35 -4.14 -12.19 11.80
N TYR A 36 -5.37 -12.31 12.31
CA TYR A 36 -5.92 -13.58 12.79
C TYR A 36 -7.24 -13.98 12.10
N PRO A 37 -7.29 -14.04 10.75
CA PRO A 37 -8.51 -14.34 10.05
C PRO A 37 -8.89 -15.82 10.20
N GLU A 38 -10.20 -16.07 10.30
CA GLU A 38 -10.80 -17.41 10.28
C GLU A 38 -10.25 -18.34 11.39
N GLY A 39 -9.69 -17.79 12.48
CA GLY A 39 -9.07 -18.57 13.55
C GLY A 39 -7.65 -19.08 13.27
N GLY A 40 -7.03 -18.66 12.17
CA GLY A 40 -5.62 -18.88 11.86
C GLY A 40 -4.74 -17.67 12.17
N THR A 41 -3.44 -17.78 11.90
CA THR A 41 -2.47 -16.67 11.96
C THR A 41 -1.98 -16.37 10.54
N TRP A 42 -2.08 -15.12 10.11
CA TRP A 42 -1.67 -14.67 8.79
C TRP A 42 -0.65 -13.54 8.88
N ILE A 43 0.57 -13.81 8.41
CA ILE A 43 1.65 -12.82 8.29
C ILE A 43 1.74 -12.41 6.83
N HIS A 44 1.55 -11.13 6.52
CA HIS A 44 1.47 -10.65 5.16
C HIS A 44 1.95 -9.20 5.00
N GLY A 45 2.29 -8.83 3.77
CA GLY A 45 2.65 -7.46 3.43
C GLY A 45 3.99 -7.40 2.71
N VAL A 46 4.53 -6.19 2.61
CA VAL A 46 5.79 -5.92 1.95
C VAL A 46 6.79 -5.42 2.98
N SER A 47 8.01 -5.95 2.96
CA SER A 47 9.11 -5.44 3.78
C SER A 47 10.44 -5.63 3.07
N ASN A 48 11.32 -4.62 3.14
CA ASN A 48 12.67 -4.66 2.55
C ASN A 48 12.70 -5.19 1.10
N GLY A 49 11.74 -4.77 0.26
CA GLY A 49 11.68 -5.19 -1.14
C GLY A 49 11.19 -6.64 -1.35
N THR A 50 10.53 -7.25 -0.37
CA THR A 50 9.95 -8.59 -0.46
C THR A 50 8.47 -8.55 -0.08
N VAL A 51 7.61 -9.11 -0.92
CA VAL A 51 6.21 -9.41 -0.56
C VAL A 51 6.14 -10.81 0.05
N LEU A 52 5.40 -10.94 1.14
CA LEU A 52 5.22 -12.19 1.88
C LEU A 52 3.73 -12.47 2.08
N SER A 53 3.36 -13.74 1.97
CA SER A 53 2.13 -14.28 2.53
C SER A 53 2.44 -15.59 3.25
N SER A 54 2.16 -15.66 4.54
CA SER A 54 2.33 -16.85 5.37
C SER A 54 1.10 -17.06 6.24
N TYR A 55 0.33 -18.10 5.95
CA TYR A 55 -0.88 -18.44 6.70
C TYR A 55 -0.72 -19.77 7.42
N GLN A 56 -1.21 -19.86 8.65
CA GLN A 56 -1.26 -21.07 9.44
C GLN A 56 -2.66 -21.22 10.06
N HIS A 57 -3.32 -22.35 9.83
CA HIS A 57 -4.61 -22.65 10.43
C HIS A 57 -4.53 -23.92 11.29
N PRO A 58 -5.14 -23.96 12.51
CA PRO A 58 -5.01 -25.09 13.43
C PRO A 58 -5.70 -26.37 12.94
N SER A 59 -6.80 -26.27 12.20
CA SER A 59 -7.64 -27.43 11.83
C SER A 59 -8.00 -27.58 10.34
N ARG A 60 -7.58 -26.65 9.46
CA ARG A 60 -8.02 -26.62 8.05
C ARG A 60 -6.83 -26.67 7.13
N TRP A 61 -6.97 -27.39 6.03
CA TRP A 61 -6.00 -27.35 4.94
C TRP A 61 -6.04 -25.97 4.30
N HIS A 62 -4.88 -25.43 3.97
CA HIS A 62 -4.77 -24.06 3.51
C HIS A 62 -3.54 -23.87 2.65
N ARG A 63 -3.49 -22.74 1.95
CA ARG A 63 -2.36 -22.30 1.13
C ARG A 63 -2.22 -20.80 1.19
N ALA A 64 -1.02 -20.33 0.92
CA ALA A 64 -0.70 -18.92 0.73
C ALA A 64 -0.26 -18.64 -0.71
N SER A 65 -0.51 -17.41 -1.15
CA SER A 65 -0.04 -16.89 -2.44
C SER A 65 0.34 -15.43 -2.35
N VAL A 66 1.27 -15.01 -3.19
CA VAL A 66 1.61 -13.61 -3.44
C VAL A 66 1.46 -13.32 -4.93
N ASP A 67 1.05 -12.10 -5.25
CA ASP A 67 0.97 -11.59 -6.62
C ASP A 67 1.82 -10.32 -6.73
N ASN A 68 2.94 -10.43 -7.42
CA ASN A 68 3.82 -9.32 -7.77
C ASN A 68 3.84 -9.09 -9.29
N GLY A 69 2.71 -9.28 -9.96
CA GLY A 69 2.62 -9.37 -11.42
C GLY A 69 2.85 -10.79 -11.95
N THR A 70 3.27 -11.71 -11.07
CA THR A 70 3.20 -13.15 -11.27
C THR A 70 2.64 -13.77 -9.99
N ILE A 71 1.74 -14.74 -10.15
CA ILE A 71 1.15 -15.44 -9.01
C ILE A 71 2.11 -16.54 -8.55
N HIS A 72 2.69 -16.36 -7.37
CA HIS A 72 3.45 -17.40 -6.67
C HIS A 72 2.55 -18.01 -5.59
N ARG A 73 2.41 -19.33 -5.59
CA ARG A 73 1.51 -20.04 -4.65
C ARG A 73 2.15 -21.30 -4.10
N THR A 74 1.81 -21.60 -2.86
CA THR A 74 2.09 -22.89 -2.24
C THR A 74 1.06 -23.94 -2.68
N GLY A 75 1.42 -25.22 -2.50
CA GLY A 75 0.43 -26.30 -2.50
C GLY A 75 -0.43 -26.28 -1.24
N CYS A 76 -1.45 -27.15 -1.19
CA CYS A 76 -2.24 -27.32 0.02
C CYS A 76 -1.34 -27.85 1.15
N THR A 77 -1.33 -27.12 2.25
CA THR A 77 -0.54 -27.40 3.45
C THR A 77 -1.48 -27.93 4.53
N SER A 78 -1.01 -28.95 5.26
CA SER A 78 -1.78 -29.57 6.32
C SER A 78 -2.09 -28.57 7.44
N PRO A 79 -3.14 -28.83 8.25
CA PRO A 79 -3.34 -28.10 9.49
C PRO A 79 -2.06 -28.03 10.35
N THR A 80 -1.98 -27.01 11.21
CA THR A 80 -0.87 -26.69 12.13
C THR A 80 0.47 -26.34 11.48
N ARG A 81 0.66 -26.56 10.17
CA ARG A 81 1.84 -26.08 9.43
C ARG A 81 1.55 -24.73 8.80
N ALA A 82 2.58 -23.90 8.67
CA ALA A 82 2.47 -22.63 7.96
C ALA A 82 2.68 -22.85 6.45
N ALA A 83 1.74 -22.39 5.64
CA ALA A 83 1.91 -22.23 4.21
C ALA A 83 2.50 -20.84 3.94
N GLY A 84 3.76 -20.77 3.51
CA GLY A 84 4.47 -19.51 3.27
C GLY A 84 5.05 -19.40 1.86
N VAL A 85 4.86 -18.25 1.23
CA VAL A 85 5.51 -17.89 -0.04
C VAL A 85 5.87 -16.41 -0.05
N SER A 86 7.02 -16.12 -0.63
CA SER A 86 7.50 -14.75 -0.83
C SER A 86 7.96 -14.56 -2.27
N ALA A 87 7.99 -13.30 -2.69
CA ALA A 87 8.53 -12.89 -3.98
C ALA A 87 9.17 -11.49 -3.87
N PRO A 88 10.07 -11.11 -4.79
CA PRO A 88 10.57 -9.74 -4.85
C PRO A 88 9.41 -8.76 -5.04
N ALA A 89 9.37 -7.73 -4.22
CA ALA A 89 8.38 -6.67 -4.34
C ALA A 89 8.71 -5.76 -5.53
N ARG A 90 7.69 -5.24 -6.19
CA ARG A 90 7.85 -4.33 -7.31
C ARG A 90 7.92 -2.88 -6.83
N PRO A 91 8.96 -2.13 -7.19
CA PRO A 91 9.07 -0.73 -6.81
C PRO A 91 7.94 0.09 -7.44
N PHE A 92 7.33 0.97 -6.64
CA PHE A 92 6.22 1.85 -7.04
C PHE A 92 4.97 1.13 -7.56
N GLN A 93 4.82 -0.16 -7.25
CA GLN A 93 3.62 -0.92 -7.56
C GLN A 93 3.01 -1.54 -6.32
N THR A 94 1.74 -1.91 -6.43
CA THR A 94 1.06 -2.70 -5.40
C THR A 94 1.28 -4.17 -5.69
N ASP A 95 1.82 -4.87 -4.70
CA ASP A 95 1.84 -6.32 -4.67
C ASP A 95 0.78 -6.80 -3.68
N TYR A 96 0.25 -8.00 -3.91
CA TYR A 96 -0.83 -8.56 -3.11
C TYR A 96 -0.38 -9.83 -2.40
N ALA A 97 -0.91 -10.04 -1.20
CA ALA A 97 -0.75 -11.24 -0.42
C ALA A 97 -2.13 -11.84 -0.18
N TYR A 98 -2.25 -13.15 -0.34
CA TYR A 98 -3.50 -13.88 -0.15
C TYR A 98 -3.28 -15.16 0.65
N TYR A 99 -4.35 -15.62 1.29
CA TYR A 99 -4.49 -16.98 1.79
C TYR A 99 -5.78 -17.59 1.24
N SER A 100 -5.86 -18.91 1.20
CA SER A 100 -7.10 -19.60 0.89
C SER A 100 -7.14 -20.97 1.54
N PHE A 101 -8.35 -21.46 1.80
CA PHE A 101 -8.54 -22.84 2.21
C PHE A 101 -8.45 -23.78 1.01
N CYS A 102 -7.98 -24.97 1.30
CA CYS A 102 -8.31 -26.17 0.55
C CYS A 102 -9.41 -26.89 1.35
#